data_AF-A0A3N5HJW3-F1
#
_entry.id   AF-A0A3N5HJW3-F1
#
_cell.length_a   1.000
_cell.length_b   1.000
_cell.length_c   1.000
_cell.angle_alpha   90.00
_cell.angle_beta   90.00
_cell.angle_gamma   90.00
#
_symmetry.space_group_name_H-M   'P 1'
#
loop_
_entity.id
_entity.type
_entity.pdbx_description
1 polymer ?
#
loop_
_entity_poly.entity_id
_entity_poly.type
_entity_poly.pdbx_seq_one_letter_code
_entity_poly.pdbx_strand_id
1 'polypeptide(L)'
;CCLGRRLGYRGGLKVIEMQLGISRSTELQGMCGADAGRLWNRWRHRRDEEARETLLAYNEADCVNLQPLADLFYCRMVQRCQGISP
;
A
#
# COMPACT_ATOMS: atom_id res chain seq x y z
N CYS A 1 -1.63 9.31 3.32
CA CYS A 1 -1.57 10.68 2.75
C CYS A 1 -2.53 11.61 3.52
N CYS A 2 -2.42 12.94 3.35
CA CYS A 2 -3.28 13.93 4.02
C CYS A 2 -4.77 13.74 3.69
N LEU A 3 -5.07 13.36 2.45
CA LEU A 3 -6.45 13.10 1.99
C LEU A 3 -7.08 11.92 2.73
N GLY A 4 -6.38 10.78 2.80
CA GLY A 4 -6.84 9.63 3.59
C GLY A 4 -7.08 9.98 5.06
N ARG A 5 -6.20 10.77 5.68
CA ARG A 5 -6.40 11.24 7.07
C ARG A 5 -7.66 12.10 7.23
N ARG A 6 -7.94 13.02 6.29
CA ARG A 6 -9.17 13.84 6.28
C ARG A 6 -10.43 12.97 6.13
N LEU A 7 -10.33 11.86 5.41
CA LEU A 7 -11.41 10.89 5.23
C LEU A 7 -11.54 9.89 6.39
N GLY A 8 -10.67 9.96 7.41
CA GLY A 8 -10.72 9.13 8.61
C GLY A 8 -9.77 7.92 8.60
N TYR A 9 -9.04 7.67 7.52
CA TYR A 9 -8.08 6.58 7.44
C TYR A 9 -6.81 6.90 8.22
N ARG A 10 -6.37 5.95 9.05
CA ARG A 10 -5.16 6.06 9.86
C ARG A 10 -4.22 4.88 9.61
N GLY A 11 -2.93 5.14 9.75
CA GLY A 11 -1.87 4.15 9.51
C GLY A 11 -1.09 4.41 8.22
N GLY A 12 -0.18 3.49 7.91
CA GLY A 12 0.56 3.45 6.64
C GLY A 12 -0.26 2.83 5.51
N LEU A 13 0.29 2.83 4.30
CA LEU A 13 -0.36 2.34 3.06
C LEU A 13 -1.02 0.96 3.25
N LYS A 14 -0.27 -0.03 3.74
CA LYS A 14 -0.74 -1.41 3.95
C LYS A 14 -1.92 -1.54 4.89
N VAL A 15 -1.89 -0.77 5.98
CA VAL A 15 -2.97 -0.77 6.97
C VAL A 15 -4.25 -0.25 6.34
N ILE A 16 -4.12 0.79 5.50
CA ILE A 16 -5.22 1.39 4.77
C ILE A 16 -5.76 0.43 3.69
N GLU A 17 -4.90 -0.25 2.94
CA GLU A 17 -5.31 -1.28 1.97
C GLU A 17 -6.11 -2.39 2.64
N MET A 18 -5.66 -2.89 3.79
CA MET A 18 -6.36 -3.91 4.58
C MET A 18 -7.73 -3.41 5.05
N GLN A 19 -7.82 -2.18 5.57
CA GLN A 19 -9.09 -1.55 5.95
C GLN A 19 -10.07 -1.43 4.76
N LEU A 20 -9.54 -1.42 3.54
CA LEU A 20 -10.30 -1.26 2.30
C LEU A 20 -10.52 -2.57 1.54
N GLY A 21 -10.06 -3.71 2.08
CA GLY A 21 -10.19 -5.01 1.42
C GLY A 21 -9.31 -5.17 0.18
N ILE A 22 -8.30 -4.32 -0.01
CA ILE A 22 -7.33 -4.48 -1.09
C ILE A 22 -6.34 -5.58 -0.70
N SER A 23 -6.47 -6.75 -1.32
CA SER A 23 -5.60 -7.90 -1.05
C SER A 23 -4.31 -7.81 -1.86
N ARG A 24 -3.20 -8.16 -1.21
CA ARG A 24 -1.91 -8.45 -1.86
C ARG A 24 -1.78 -9.96 -2.09
N SER A 25 -0.87 -10.36 -2.95
CA SER A 25 -0.48 -11.77 -3.10
C SER A 25 -0.12 -12.36 -1.73
N THR A 26 -0.41 -13.65 -1.54
CA THR A 26 -0.22 -14.37 -0.27
C THR A 26 1.21 -14.26 0.24
N GLU A 27 2.20 -14.25 -0.66
CA GLU A 27 3.63 -14.13 -0.35
C GLU A 27 4.00 -12.76 0.24
N LEU A 28 3.23 -11.71 -0.07
CA LEU A 28 3.45 -10.35 0.42
C LEU A 28 2.59 -10.00 1.64
N GLN A 29 1.69 -10.89 2.05
CA GLN A 29 0.84 -10.67 3.23
C GLN A 29 1.68 -10.65 4.51
N GLY A 30 1.39 -9.70 5.39
CA GLY A 30 2.11 -9.54 6.66
C GLY A 30 3.49 -8.88 6.54
N MET A 31 4.04 -8.70 5.33
CA MET A 31 5.28 -7.96 5.16
C MET A 31 5.10 -6.50 5.58
N CYS A 32 6.06 -5.96 6.34
CA CYS A 32 6.12 -4.57 6.74
C CYS A 32 7.23 -3.81 6.00
N GLY A 33 7.35 -2.50 6.23
CA GLY A 33 8.41 -1.71 5.57
C GLY A 33 9.83 -2.11 6.00
N ALA A 34 9.99 -2.63 7.22
CA ALA A 34 11.28 -3.13 7.68
C ALA A 34 11.73 -4.39 6.93
N ASP A 35 10.79 -5.24 6.49
CA ASP A 35 11.09 -6.45 5.73
C ASP A 35 11.64 -6.10 4.34
N ALA A 36 11.06 -5.09 3.68
CA ALA A 36 11.58 -4.56 2.42
C ALA A 36 13.04 -4.07 2.57
N GLY A 37 13.36 -3.40 3.69
CA GLY A 37 14.73 -3.01 4.01
C GLY A 37 15.68 -4.20 4.20
N ARG A 38 15.21 -5.30 4.82
CA ARG A 38 15.99 -6.54 4.96
C ARG A 38 16.23 -7.22 3.61
N LEU A 39 15.23 -7.26 2.74
CA LEU A 39 15.35 -7.81 1.39
C LEU A 39 16.36 -7.02 0.55
N TRP A 40 16.29 -5.68 0.62
CA TRP A 40 17.27 -4.82 -0.04
C TRP A 40 18.70 -5.10 0.45
N ASN A 41 18.91 -5.24 1.76
CA ASN A 41 20.22 -5.56 2.31
C ASN A 41 20.72 -6.94 1.86
N ARG A 42 19.85 -7.96 1.81
CA ARG A 42 20.20 -9.29 1.29
C ARG A 42 20.65 -9.21 -0.17
N TRP A 43 19.87 -8.55 -1.03
CA TRP A 43 20.23 -8.35 -2.43
C TRP A 43 21.54 -7.58 -2.59
N ARG A 44 21.69 -6.45 -1.90
CA ARG A 44 22.86 -5.57 -2.00
C ARG A 44 24.16 -6.27 -1.61
N HIS A 45 24.14 -7.04 -0.53
CA HIS A 45 25.35 -7.62 0.06
C HIS A 45 25.63 -9.05 -0.39
N ARG A 46 24.60 -9.81 -0.78
CA ARG A 46 24.73 -11.24 -1.10
C ARG A 46 24.32 -11.60 -2.52
N ARG A 47 23.83 -10.64 -3.33
CA ARG A 47 23.27 -10.89 -4.67
C ARG A 47 22.16 -11.95 -4.65
N ASP A 48 21.38 -11.91 -3.59
CA ASP A 48 20.26 -12.82 -3.34
C ASP A 48 19.09 -12.48 -4.26
N GLU A 49 18.97 -13.20 -5.39
CA GLU A 49 17.95 -12.94 -6.42
C GLU A 49 16.52 -13.16 -5.89
N GLU A 50 16.30 -14.14 -5.02
CA GLU A 50 14.97 -14.36 -4.40
C GLU A 50 14.55 -13.14 -3.56
N ALA A 51 15.49 -12.56 -2.80
CA ALA A 51 15.23 -11.34 -2.05
C ALA A 51 14.91 -10.15 -2.97
N ARG A 52 15.56 -10.08 -4.13
CA ARG A 52 15.31 -9.04 -5.14
C ARG A 52 13.94 -9.21 -5.79
N GLU A 53 13.57 -10.42 -6.21
CA GLU A 53 12.27 -10.70 -6.82
C GLU A 53 11.14 -10.37 -5.85
N THR A 54 11.25 -10.82 -4.60
CA THR A 54 10.29 -10.47 -3.55
C THR A 54 10.20 -8.95 -3.32
N LEU A 55 11.34 -8.24 -3.33
CA LEU A 55 11.36 -6.79 -3.16
C LEU A 55 10.72 -6.06 -4.36
N LEU A 56 10.90 -6.56 -5.59
CA LEU A 56 10.28 -6.00 -6.78
C LEU A 56 8.76 -6.20 -6.73
N ALA A 57 8.29 -7.40 -6.45
CA ALA A 57 6.85 -7.69 -6.29
C ALA A 57 6.24 -6.84 -5.17
N TYR A 58 6.96 -6.67 -4.06
CA TYR A 58 6.57 -5.82 -2.95
C TYR A 58 6.37 -4.35 -3.38
N ASN A 59 7.33 -3.79 -4.12
CA ASN A 59 7.27 -2.40 -4.60
C ASN A 59 6.22 -2.21 -5.70
N GLU A 60 6.06 -3.20 -6.58
CA GLU A 60 5.00 -3.20 -7.60
C GLU A 60 3.62 -3.16 -6.95
N ALA A 61 3.37 -4.01 -5.94
CA ALA A 61 2.13 -3.98 -5.19
C ALA A 61 1.89 -2.62 -4.52
N ASP A 62 2.94 -2.02 -3.93
CA ASP A 62 2.85 -0.66 -3.36
C ASP A 62 2.43 0.36 -4.44
N CYS A 63 2.96 0.29 -5.67
CA CYS A 63 2.62 1.21 -6.75
C CYS A 63 1.24 0.98 -7.35
N VAL A 64 0.90 -0.26 -7.70
CA VAL A 64 -0.39 -0.64 -8.32
C VAL A 64 -1.56 -0.25 -7.42
N ASN A 65 -1.42 -0.44 -6.10
CA ASN A 65 -2.48 -0.13 -5.16
C ASN A 65 -2.67 1.37 -4.91
N LEU A 66 -1.73 2.24 -5.28
CA LEU A 66 -1.91 3.68 -5.12
C LEU A 66 -3.05 4.22 -5.98
N GLN A 67 -3.22 3.69 -7.20
CA GLN A 67 -4.26 4.15 -8.11
C GLN A 67 -5.68 3.92 -7.55
N PRO A 68 -6.11 2.69 -7.20
CA PRO A 68 -7.45 2.46 -6.66
C PRO A 68 -7.69 3.20 -5.33
N LEU A 69 -6.64 3.40 -4.52
CA LEU A 69 -6.73 4.21 -3.31
C LEU A 69 -6.96 5.70 -3.62
N ALA A 70 -6.25 6.24 -4.61
CA ALA A 70 -6.42 7.62 -5.04
C ALA A 70 -7.84 7.85 -5.59
N ASP A 71 -8.33 6.94 -6.44
CA ASP A 71 -9.67 7.00 -7.00
C ASP A 71 -10.74 6.95 -5.90
N LEU A 72 -10.61 6.02 -4.96
CA LEU A 72 -11.53 5.90 -3.83
C LEU A 72 -11.54 7.17 -2.97
N PHE A 73 -10.37 7.69 -2.64
CA PHE A 73 -10.25 8.89 -1.82
C PHE A 73 -10.81 10.13 -2.52
N TYR A 74 -10.57 10.25 -3.82
CA TYR A 74 -11.16 11.32 -4.62
C TYR A 74 -12.69 11.24 -4.62
N CYS A 75 -13.26 10.07 -4.96
CA CYS A 75 -14.71 9.87 -4.96
C CYS A 75 -15.36 10.20 -3.61
N ARG A 76 -14.80 9.71 -2.50
CA ARG A 76 -15.31 10.00 -1.15
C ARG A 76 -15.20 11.47 -0.77
N MET A 77 -14.16 12.16 -1.23
CA MET A 77 -14.01 13.59 -1.01
C MET A 77 -15.10 14.38 -1.75
N VAL A 78 -15.36 14.04 -3.02
CA VAL A 78 -16.42 14.67 -3.83
C VAL A 78 -17.79 14.49 -3.18
N GLN A 79 -18.13 13.27 -2.74
CA GLN A 79 -19.39 12.97 -2.05
C GLN A 79 -19.58 13.85 -0.79
N ARG A 80 -18.53 13.99 0.03
CA ARG A 80 -18.55 14.86 1.22
C ARG A 80 -18.76 16.33 0.88
N CYS A 81 -18.15 16.81 -0.21
CA CYS A 81 -18.30 18.21 -0.64
C CYS A 81 -19.66 18.51 -1.25
N GLN A 82 -20.30 17.51 -1.88
CA GLN A 82 -21.62 17.67 -2.51
C GLN A 82 -22.80 17.50 -1.52
N GLY A 83 -22.53 17.28 -0.22
CA GLY A 83 -23.57 17.07 0.78
C GLY A 83 -24.39 15.79 0.54
N ILE A 84 -23.91 14.89 -0.33
CA ILE A 84 -24.52 13.60 -0.58
C ILE A 84 -24.07 12.68 0.56
N SER A 85 -24.81 12.72 1.66
CA SER A 85 -24.75 11.64 2.64
C SER A 85 -25.32 10.37 1.98
N PRO A 86 -24.65 9.20 2.11
CA PRO A 86 -25.32 7.93 1.86
C PRO A 86 -26.46 7.69 2.86
#